data_AF-Q37023-F1
#
_entry.id   AF-Q37023-F1
#
_cell.length_a   1.000
_cell.length_b   1.000
_cell.length_c   1.000
_cell.angle_alpha   90.00
_cell.angle_beta   90.00
_cell.angle_gamma   90.00
#
_symmetry.space_group_name_H-M   'P 1'
#
loop_
_entity.id
_entity.type
_entity.pdbx_description
1 polymer ?
#
loop_
_entity_poly.entity_id
_entity_poly.type
_entity_poly.pdbx_seq_one_letter_code
_entity_poly.pdbx_strand_id
1 'polypeptide(L)'
;MTSPRKTHPLAKIVNESFIDLPAPSNISSWWNFGSLLGTCLIIQITTGLFLAMHYTSDTATAFSSVAHITRDVNYGWMIRYLHANGASMFFICLFLHIGR
;
A
#
# COMPACT_ATOMS: atom_id res chain seq x y z
N MET A 1 7.16 36.25 9.38
CA MET A 1 5.95 35.68 8.73
C MET A 1 5.89 34.20 9.08
N THR A 2 4.74 33.68 9.49
CA THR A 2 4.54 32.25 9.76
C THR A 2 4.47 31.48 8.44
N SER A 3 5.12 30.32 8.36
CA SER A 3 5.15 29.51 7.14
C SER A 3 3.75 29.02 6.75
N PRO A 4 3.37 29.06 5.45
CA PRO A 4 2.12 28.49 4.95
C PRO A 4 1.89 27.04 5.37
N ARG A 5 2.98 26.28 5.55
CA ARG A 5 2.97 24.89 6.04
C ARG A 5 2.34 24.76 7.42
N LYS A 6 2.51 25.77 8.28
CA LYS A 6 2.01 25.78 9.67
C LYS A 6 0.66 26.47 9.82
N THR A 7 0.23 27.26 8.83
CA THR A 7 -1.00 28.06 8.90
C THR A 7 -2.14 27.50 8.07
N HIS A 8 -1.86 26.92 6.90
CA HIS A 8 -2.90 26.35 6.04
C HIS A 8 -3.51 25.09 6.69
N PRO A 9 -4.84 24.99 6.89
CA PRO A 9 -5.47 23.91 7.67
C PRO A 9 -5.07 22.49 7.24
N LEU A 10 -5.05 22.21 5.93
CA LEU A 10 -4.63 20.89 5.42
C LEU A 10 -3.12 20.67 5.57
N ALA A 11 -2.31 21.71 5.34
CA ALA A 11 -0.86 21.58 5.41
C ALA A 11 -0.40 21.43 6.87
N LYS A 12 -1.13 22.03 7.81
CA LYS A 12 -0.89 21.90 9.24
C LYS A 12 -1.03 20.45 9.72
N ILE A 13 -2.05 19.72 9.25
CA ILE A 13 -2.24 18.30 9.58
C ILE A 13 -1.03 17.48 9.09
N VAL A 14 -0.60 17.68 7.84
CA VAL A 14 0.58 17.01 7.28
C VAL A 14 1.85 17.41 8.04
N ASN A 15 1.98 18.68 8.42
CA ASN A 15 3.13 19.17 9.14
C ASN A 15 3.29 18.49 10.50
N GLU A 16 2.21 18.46 11.29
CA GLU A 16 2.22 17.93 12.65
C GLU A 16 2.36 16.40 12.69
N SER A 17 1.90 15.70 11.64
CA SER A 17 1.94 14.22 11.58
C SER A 17 3.12 13.64 10.79
N PHE A 18 3.76 14.41 9.91
CA PHE A 18 4.74 13.88 8.95
C PHE A 18 6.06 14.66 8.86
N ILE A 19 6.07 15.97 9.16
CA ILE A 19 7.24 16.83 8.93
C ILE A 19 7.88 17.28 10.23
N ASP A 20 7.17 18.05 11.04
CA ASP A 20 7.62 18.53 12.35
C ASP A 20 7.09 17.62 13.48
N LEU A 21 7.00 16.31 13.23
CA LEU A 21 6.61 15.32 14.24
C LEU A 21 7.81 15.08 15.19
N PRO A 22 7.69 15.36 16.50
CA PRO A 22 8.74 14.99 17.44
C PRO A 22 8.77 13.46 17.62
N ALA A 23 9.87 12.83 17.21
CA ALA A 23 10.11 11.40 17.38
C ALA A 23 11.33 11.14 18.28
N PRO A 24 11.37 10.05 19.08
CA PRO A 24 12.55 9.67 19.83
C PRO A 24 13.77 9.46 18.92
N SER A 25 14.97 9.86 19.36
CA SER A 25 16.19 9.73 18.56
C SER A 25 16.73 8.30 18.47
N ASN A 26 16.29 7.40 19.35
CA ASN A 26 16.76 6.02 19.48
C ASN A 26 15.75 4.98 18.97
N ILE A 27 14.89 5.34 18.02
CA ILE A 27 13.95 4.42 17.38
C ILE A 27 14.71 3.30 16.63
N SER A 28 14.36 2.04 16.91
CA SER A 28 14.98 0.87 16.25
C SER A 28 14.33 0.56 14.90
N SER A 29 14.88 -0.42 14.18
CA SER A 29 14.33 -0.86 12.88
C SER A 29 12.88 -1.35 12.96
N TRP A 30 12.43 -1.82 14.13
CA TRP A 30 11.07 -2.32 14.35
C TRP A 30 9.98 -1.26 14.20
N TRP A 31 10.32 0.03 14.40
CA TRP A 31 9.36 1.11 14.21
C TRP A 31 9.01 1.37 12.73
N ASN A 32 9.82 0.86 11.76
CA ASN A 32 9.54 1.00 10.33
C ASN A 32 8.32 0.21 9.84
N PHE A 33 7.90 -0.85 10.55
CA PHE A 33 6.80 -1.69 10.07
C PHE A 33 5.45 -0.95 9.98
N GLY A 34 5.30 0.18 10.70
CA GLY A 34 4.11 1.03 10.56
C GLY A 34 4.03 1.72 9.19
N SER A 35 5.12 2.33 8.73
CA SER A 35 5.16 2.98 7.40
C SER A 35 5.12 1.95 6.28
N LEU A 36 5.80 0.81 6.45
CA LEU A 36 5.75 -0.30 5.49
C LEU A 36 4.32 -0.84 5.31
N LEU A 37 3.53 -0.96 6.38
CA LEU A 37 2.10 -1.33 6.28
C LEU A 37 1.29 -0.31 5.46
N GLY A 38 1.54 0.98 5.67
CA GLY A 38 0.94 2.05 4.87
C GLY A 38 1.29 1.91 3.39
N THR A 39 2.56 1.65 3.07
CA THR A 39 3.01 1.38 1.69
C THR A 39 2.36 0.12 1.11
N CYS A 40 2.30 -0.99 1.87
CA CYS A 40 1.64 -2.21 1.43
C CYS A 40 0.15 -1.94 1.11
N LEU A 41 -0.56 -1.18 1.95
CA LEU A 41 -1.96 -0.84 1.70
C LEU A 41 -2.14 -0.06 0.39
N ILE A 42 -1.32 0.96 0.14
CA ILE A 42 -1.36 1.74 -1.11
C ILE A 42 -1.11 0.84 -2.32
N ILE A 43 -0.11 -0.05 -2.25
CA ILE A 43 0.20 -1.02 -3.31
C ILE A 43 -1.01 -1.95 -3.55
N GLN A 44 -1.60 -2.52 -2.50
CA GLN A 44 -2.73 -3.44 -2.63
C GLN A 44 -3.98 -2.77 -3.21
N ILE A 45 -4.32 -1.56 -2.77
CA ILE A 45 -5.47 -0.80 -3.32
C ILE A 45 -5.24 -0.50 -4.80
N THR A 46 -4.05 0.01 -5.13
CA THR A 46 -3.73 0.41 -6.51
C THR A 46 -3.75 -0.81 -7.43
N THR A 47 -2.96 -1.84 -7.12
CA THR A 47 -2.91 -3.07 -7.93
C THR A 47 -4.25 -3.79 -7.99
N GLY A 48 -4.99 -3.84 -6.87
CA GLY A 48 -6.33 -4.45 -6.80
C GLY A 48 -7.33 -3.74 -7.70
N LEU A 49 -7.30 -2.40 -7.74
CA LEU A 49 -8.15 -1.61 -8.63
C LEU A 49 -7.86 -1.93 -10.12
N PHE A 50 -6.58 -1.97 -10.51
CA PHE A 50 -6.21 -2.32 -11.89
C PHE A 50 -6.57 -3.77 -12.25
N LEU A 51 -6.46 -4.72 -11.31
CA LEU A 51 -6.91 -6.10 -11.53
C LEU A 51 -8.43 -6.18 -11.69
N ALA A 52 -9.18 -5.44 -10.87
CA ALA A 52 -10.64 -5.42 -10.90
C ALA A 52 -11.19 -4.90 -12.24
N MET A 53 -10.48 -4.02 -12.94
CA MET A 53 -10.85 -3.54 -14.28
C MET A 53 -10.88 -4.65 -15.35
N HIS A 54 -10.22 -5.78 -15.10
CA HIS A 54 -10.09 -6.90 -16.05
C HIS A 54 -10.60 -8.24 -15.51
N TYR A 55 -11.07 -8.27 -14.25
CA TYR A 55 -11.57 -9.47 -13.59
C TYR A 55 -13.09 -9.60 -13.76
N THR A 56 -13.58 -10.83 -13.95
CA THR A 56 -15.02 -11.15 -13.96
C THR A 56 -15.34 -12.03 -12.75
N SER A 57 -16.34 -11.66 -11.96
CA SER A 57 -16.71 -12.36 -10.73
C SER A 57 -17.62 -13.59 -10.94
N ASP A 58 -18.08 -13.83 -12.17
CA ASP A 58 -18.90 -14.99 -12.50
C ASP A 58 -18.09 -16.29 -12.45
N THR A 59 -18.63 -17.34 -11.82
CA THR A 59 -17.91 -18.59 -11.58
C THR A 59 -17.46 -19.32 -12.85
N ALA A 60 -18.15 -19.15 -13.98
CA ALA A 60 -17.75 -19.77 -15.24
C ALA A 60 -16.57 -19.05 -15.90
N THR A 61 -16.31 -17.79 -15.54
CA THR A 61 -15.29 -16.93 -16.18
C THR A 61 -14.23 -16.38 -15.21
N ALA A 62 -14.36 -16.61 -13.91
CA ALA A 62 -13.43 -16.10 -12.90
C ALA A 62 -11.99 -16.56 -13.15
N PHE A 63 -11.77 -17.86 -13.39
CA PHE A 63 -10.41 -18.37 -13.65
C PHE A 63 -9.85 -17.89 -15.00
N SER A 64 -10.67 -17.90 -16.05
CA SER A 64 -10.22 -17.46 -17.37
C SER A 64 -9.93 -15.96 -17.42
N SER A 65 -10.65 -15.12 -16.65
CA SER A 65 -10.34 -13.69 -16.55
C SER A 65 -8.99 -13.42 -15.88
N VAL A 66 -8.60 -14.21 -14.86
CA VAL A 66 -7.26 -14.15 -14.25
C VAL A 66 -6.16 -14.62 -15.23
N ALA A 67 -6.46 -15.64 -16.04
CA ALA A 67 -5.55 -16.09 -17.09
C ALA A 67 -5.34 -15.00 -18.17
N HIS A 68 -6.42 -14.33 -18.58
CA HIS A 68 -6.40 -13.20 -19.50
C HIS A 68 -5.58 -12.02 -18.94
N ILE A 69 -5.78 -11.65 -17.67
CA ILE A 69 -4.94 -10.64 -17.00
C ILE A 69 -3.45 -10.99 -17.10
N THR A 70 -3.10 -12.25 -16.90
CA THR A 70 -1.69 -12.66 -16.86
C THR A 70 -1.06 -12.69 -18.25
N ARG A 71 -1.81 -13.06 -19.29
CA ARG A 71 -1.26 -13.34 -20.62
C ARG A 71 -1.48 -12.21 -21.63
N ASP A 72 -2.61 -11.52 -21.54
CA ASP A 72 -3.11 -10.66 -22.62
C ASP A 72 -3.17 -9.18 -22.21
N VAL A 73 -3.25 -8.88 -20.91
CA VAL A 73 -3.18 -7.50 -20.40
C VAL A 73 -1.72 -7.03 -20.31
N ASN A 74 -1.42 -5.86 -20.86
CA ASN A 74 -0.09 -5.25 -20.80
C ASN A 74 0.39 -5.13 -19.35
N TYR A 75 1.54 -5.74 -19.03
CA TYR A 75 2.08 -5.85 -17.67
C TYR A 75 1.15 -6.49 -16.63
N GLY A 76 0.06 -7.13 -17.05
CA GLY A 76 -0.91 -7.71 -16.13
C GLY A 76 -0.34 -8.85 -15.28
N TRP A 77 0.61 -9.62 -15.82
CA TRP A 77 1.39 -10.59 -15.02
C TRP A 77 2.11 -9.91 -13.85
N MET A 78 2.77 -8.77 -14.09
CA MET A 78 3.52 -8.04 -13.08
C MET A 78 2.58 -7.48 -12.01
N ILE A 79 1.48 -6.85 -12.41
CA ILE A 79 0.47 -6.31 -11.49
C ILE A 79 -0.13 -7.42 -10.63
N ARG A 80 -0.47 -8.57 -11.24
CA ARG A 80 -1.02 -9.72 -10.53
C ARG A 80 -0.04 -10.28 -9.51
N TYR A 81 1.22 -10.47 -9.86
CA TYR A 81 2.22 -10.97 -8.91
C TYR A 81 2.58 -9.94 -7.84
N LEU A 82 2.55 -8.64 -8.15
CA LEU A 82 2.70 -7.59 -7.15
C LEU A 82 1.56 -7.62 -6.13
N HIS A 83 0.31 -7.78 -6.58
CA HIS A 83 -0.84 -7.90 -5.69
C HIS A 83 -0.81 -9.17 -4.82
N ALA A 84 -0.46 -10.32 -5.42
CA ALA A 84 -0.41 -11.59 -4.73
C ALA A 84 0.73 -11.66 -3.70
N ASN A 85 1.96 -11.32 -4.10
CA ASN A 85 3.10 -11.31 -3.17
C ASN A 85 3.04 -10.12 -2.20
N GLY A 86 2.43 -9.01 -2.62
CA GLY A 86 2.17 -7.86 -1.77
C GLY A 86 1.25 -8.18 -0.60
N ALA A 87 0.28 -9.08 -0.78
CA ALA A 87 -0.53 -9.61 0.32
C ALA A 87 0.32 -10.38 1.35
N SER A 88 1.24 -11.24 0.91
CA SER A 88 2.17 -11.94 1.81
C SER A 88 3.07 -10.96 2.56
N MET A 89 3.62 -9.95 1.87
CA MET A 89 4.42 -8.90 2.50
C MET A 89 3.61 -8.10 3.52
N PHE A 90 2.33 -7.82 3.23
CA PHE A 90 1.42 -7.17 4.17
C PHE A 90 1.32 -7.95 5.48
N PHE A 91 1.09 -9.27 5.40
CA PHE A 91 1.01 -10.11 6.61
C PHE A 91 2.34 -10.22 7.35
N ILE A 92 3.48 -10.31 6.66
CA ILE A 92 4.80 -10.26 7.29
C ILE A 92 4.96 -8.95 8.06
N CYS A 93 4.71 -7.80 7.42
CA CYS A 93 4.76 -6.50 8.07
C CYS A 93 3.79 -6.41 9.26
N LEU A 94 2.59 -6.95 9.13
CA LEU A 94 1.56 -6.93 10.17
C LEU A 94 2.00 -7.72 11.40
N PHE A 95 2.51 -8.94 11.22
CA PHE A 95 2.97 -9.75 12.34
C PHE A 95 4.19 -9.12 13.03
N LEU A 96 5.14 -8.58 12.27
CA LEU A 96 6.29 -7.89 12.83
C LEU A 96 5.90 -6.57 13.52
N HIS A 97 4.88 -5.88 13.03
CA HIS A 97 4.35 -4.67 13.67
C HIS A 97 3.60 -4.97 14.96
N ILE A 98 2.86 -6.08 15.04
CA ILE A 98 2.16 -6.52 16.26
C ILE A 98 3.17 -6.96 17.34
N GLY A 99 4.25 -7.62 16.93
CA GLY A 99 5.25 -8.16 17.86
C GLY A 99 6.21 -7.14 18.48
N ARG A 100 6.27 -5.90 17.96
CA ARG A 100 7.14 -4.84 18.50
C ARG A 100 6.43 -3.95 19.50
#